data_AF-A0A4P8HCU2-F1
#
_entry.id   AF-A0A4P8HCU2-F1
#
_cell.length_a   1.000
_cell.length_b   1.000
_cell.length_c   1.000
_cell.angle_alpha   90.00
_cell.angle_beta   90.00
_cell.angle_gamma   90.00
#
_symmetry.space_group_name_H-M   'P 1'
#
loop_
_entity.id
_entity.type
_entity.pdbx_description
1 polymer ?
#
loop_
_entity_poly.entity_id
_entity_poly.type
_entity_poly.pdbx_seq_one_letter_code
_entity_poly.pdbx_strand_id
1 'polypeptide(L)'
;MTAHDTVRTIMRGIIVRGLLITAVIAVIATGVGYLVAGMPGVWGALIGAATAFVFFAITALLMLLTADSSPVVMAGAVLGGFLLKVAGLIALTASLRNLDFYDPWVLFVTLAVGAFASLIVDVVTVQRARLPIIDPK
;
A
#
# COMPACT_ATOMS: atom_id res chain seq x y z
N MET A 1 -15.28 -13.85 23.41
CA MET A 1 -14.95 -13.01 22.24
C MET A 1 -15.18 -13.85 21.01
N THR A 2 -16.09 -13.44 20.12
CA THR A 2 -16.42 -14.23 18.93
C THR A 2 -15.30 -14.08 17.88
N ALA A 3 -15.14 -15.03 16.96
CA ALA A 3 -14.12 -14.95 15.90
C ALA A 3 -14.20 -13.63 15.10
N HIS A 4 -15.41 -13.08 14.93
CA HIS A 4 -15.66 -11.77 14.31
C HIS A 4 -15.03 -10.59 15.06
N ASP A 5 -14.98 -10.61 16.40
CA ASP A 5 -14.42 -9.54 17.23
C ASP A 5 -12.88 -9.50 17.13
N THR A 6 -12.26 -10.67 16.98
CA THR A 6 -10.81 -10.84 16.83
C THR A 6 -10.33 -10.33 15.47
N VAL A 7 -11.00 -10.70 14.38
CA VAL A 7 -10.67 -10.25 13.01
C VAL A 7 -10.79 -8.72 12.89
N ARG A 8 -11.84 -8.13 13.47
CA ARG A 8 -12.04 -6.67 13.47
C ARG A 8 -10.96 -5.92 14.26
N THR A 9 -10.50 -6.50 15.37
CA THR A 9 -9.44 -5.90 16.21
C THR A 9 -8.07 -5.99 15.53
N ILE A 10 -7.76 -7.13 14.91
CA ILE A 10 -6.54 -7.32 14.13
C ILE A 10 -6.51 -6.37 12.92
N MET A 11 -7.63 -6.24 12.21
CA MET A 11 -7.75 -5.33 11.07
C MET A 11 -7.59 -3.87 11.45
N ARG A 12 -8.18 -3.44 12.57
CA ARG A 12 -7.93 -2.09 13.09
C ARG A 12 -6.44 -1.88 13.38
N GLY A 13 -5.77 -2.86 13.98
CA GLY A 13 -4.32 -2.81 14.22
C GLY A 13 -3.51 -2.70 12.94
N ILE A 14 -3.86 -3.45 11.89
CA ILE A 14 -3.19 -3.40 10.58
C ILE A 14 -3.43 -2.06 9.89
N ILE A 15 -4.67 -1.55 9.89
CA ILE A 15 -5.02 -0.26 9.29
C ILE A 15 -4.30 0.88 10.01
N VAL A 16 -4.27 0.88 11.35
CA VAL A 16 -3.58 1.92 12.13
C VAL A 16 -2.06 1.87 11.89
N ARG A 17 -1.46 0.68 11.85
CA ARG A 17 -0.03 0.54 11.54
C ARG A 17 0.29 0.97 10.10
N GLY A 18 -0.56 0.61 9.14
CA GLY A 18 -0.44 1.04 7.76
C GLY A 18 -0.57 2.55 7.60
N LEU A 19 -1.52 3.17 8.31
CA LEU A 19 -1.67 4.62 8.38
C LEU A 19 -0.41 5.28 8.95
N LEU A 20 0.14 4.74 10.03
CA LEU A 20 1.35 5.25 10.67
C LEU A 20 2.57 5.17 9.73
N ILE A 21 2.79 4.01 9.10
CA ILE A 21 3.90 3.81 8.16
C ILE A 21 3.75 4.74 6.96
N THR A 22 2.54 4.85 6.41
CA THR A 22 2.31 5.72 5.26
C THR A 22 2.45 7.20 5.61
N ALA A 23 2.04 7.60 6.82
CA ALA A 23 2.26 8.97 7.31
C ALA A 23 3.75 9.30 7.46
N VAL A 24 4.56 8.37 7.98
CA VAL A 24 6.02 8.55 8.07
C VAL A 24 6.65 8.68 6.68
N ILE A 25 6.27 7.80 5.74
CA ILE A 25 6.75 7.87 4.35
C ILE A 25 6.32 9.18 3.70
N ALA A 26 5.08 9.64 3.93
CA ALA A 26 4.57 10.90 3.41
C ALA A 26 5.40 12.09 3.91
N VAL A 27 5.67 12.18 5.22
CA VAL A 27 6.47 13.26 5.80
C VAL A 27 7.89 13.30 5.21
N ILE A 28 8.54 12.13 5.10
CA ILE A 28 9.89 12.04 4.53
C ILE A 28 9.87 12.42 3.05
N ALA A 29 8.96 11.85 2.27
CA ALA A 29 8.84 12.13 0.84
C ALA A 29 8.52 13.60 0.57
N THR A 30 7.63 14.22 1.36
CA THR A 30 7.30 15.64 1.25
C THR A 30 8.50 16.53 1.59
N GLY A 31 9.24 16.21 2.65
CA GLY A 31 10.45 16.95 3.01
C GLY A 31 11.53 16.86 1.92
N VAL A 32 11.79 15.66 1.42
CA VAL A 32 12.75 15.44 0.32
C VAL A 32 12.28 16.12 -0.97
N GLY A 33 10.99 16.00 -1.31
CA GLY A 33 10.39 16.61 -2.49
C GLY A 33 10.50 18.14 -2.44
N TYR A 34 10.25 18.75 -1.28
CA TYR A 34 10.42 20.19 -1.10
C TYR A 34 11.87 20.64 -1.33
N LEU A 35 12.84 19.89 -0.80
CA LEU A 35 14.26 20.24 -0.94
C LEU A 35 14.78 20.10 -2.38
N VAL A 36 14.25 19.14 -3.15
CA VAL A 36 14.70 18.86 -4.52
C VAL A 36 14.04 19.77 -5.55
N ALA A 37 12.72 19.98 -5.44
CA ALA A 37 11.93 20.63 -6.48
C ALA A 37 10.98 21.72 -5.95
N GLY A 38 11.11 22.14 -4.68
CA GLY A 38 10.26 23.15 -4.07
C GLY A 38 8.79 22.71 -3.95
N MET A 39 7.86 23.62 -4.21
CA MET A 39 6.42 23.32 -4.13
C MET A 39 5.95 22.24 -5.11
N PRO A 40 6.40 22.18 -6.38
CA PRO A 40 6.10 21.06 -7.27
C PRO A 40 6.51 19.69 -6.71
N GLY A 41 7.64 19.63 -6.02
CA GLY A 41 8.08 18.40 -5.35
C GLY A 41 7.19 17.99 -4.18
N VAL A 42 6.65 18.94 -3.42
CA VAL A 42 5.67 18.66 -2.36
C VAL A 42 4.42 18.01 -2.93
N TRP A 43 3.87 18.56 -4.02
CA TRP A 43 2.69 17.98 -4.66
C TRP A 43 2.95 16.59 -5.23
N GLY A 44 4.08 16.39 -5.90
CA GLY A 44 4.48 15.07 -6.40
C GLY A 44 4.62 14.04 -5.27
N ALA A 45 5.23 14.44 -4.16
CA ALA A 45 5.39 13.58 -2.98
C ALA A 45 4.04 13.26 -2.30
N LEU A 46 3.15 14.24 -2.14
CA LEU A 46 1.83 14.03 -1.53
C LEU A 46 0.97 13.09 -2.37
N ILE A 47 0.97 13.27 -3.70
CA ILE A 47 0.25 12.38 -4.62
C ILE A 47 0.82 10.97 -4.55
N GLY A 48 2.15 10.84 -4.58
CA GLY A 48 2.82 9.54 -4.47
C GLY A 48 2.50 8.82 -3.16
N ALA A 49 2.53 9.54 -2.03
CA ALA A 49 2.21 9.01 -0.71
C ALA A 49 0.73 8.60 -0.59
N ALA A 50 -0.20 9.43 -1.10
CA ALA A 50 -1.62 9.10 -1.14
C ALA A 50 -1.88 7.83 -1.97
N THR A 51 -1.17 7.68 -3.09
CA THR A 51 -1.27 6.48 -3.96
C THR A 51 -0.76 5.24 -3.25
N ALA A 52 0.39 5.34 -2.56
CA ALA A 52 0.92 4.24 -1.74
C ALA A 52 -0.07 3.82 -0.64
N PHE A 53 -0.73 4.79 0.02
CA PHE A 53 -1.78 4.52 1.00
C PHE A 53 -2.94 3.73 0.40
N VAL A 54 -3.44 4.16 -0.78
CA VAL A 54 -4.53 3.47 -1.48
C VAL A 54 -4.14 2.03 -1.83
N PHE A 55 -2.90 1.81 -2.29
CA PHE A 55 -2.41 0.47 -2.61
C PHE A 55 -2.34 -0.42 -1.37
N PHE A 56 -1.86 0.12 -0.25
CA PHE A 56 -1.88 -0.59 1.03
C PHE A 56 -3.32 -0.93 1.46
N ALA A 57 -4.24 0.03 1.40
CA ALA A 57 -5.62 -0.14 1.81
C ALA A 57 -6.35 -1.23 0.99
N ILE A 58 -6.14 -1.25 -0.34
CA ILE A 58 -6.65 -2.31 -1.22
C ILE A 58 -6.14 -3.68 -0.75
N THR A 59 -4.85 -3.79 -0.43
CA THR A 59 -4.24 -5.06 0.01
C THR A 59 -4.85 -5.54 1.32
N ALA A 60 -4.91 -4.65 2.32
CA ALA A 60 -5.47 -4.96 3.63
C ALA A 60 -6.95 -5.38 3.52
N LEU A 61 -7.72 -4.69 2.68
CA LEU A 61 -9.13 -5.02 2.46
C LEU A 61 -9.29 -6.39 1.78
N LEU A 62 -8.47 -6.70 0.77
CA LEU A 62 -8.53 -8.00 0.10
C LEU A 62 -8.15 -9.14 1.04
N MET A 63 -7.09 -8.97 1.84
CA MET A 63 -6.71 -9.94 2.87
C MET A 63 -7.83 -10.16 3.88
N LEU A 64 -8.52 -9.09 4.30
CA LEU A 64 -9.66 -9.20 5.21
C LEU A 64 -10.82 -9.98 4.58
N LEU A 65 -11.19 -9.62 3.36
CA LEU A 65 -12.32 -10.24 2.67
C LEU A 65 -12.04 -11.71 2.31
N THR A 66 -10.77 -12.09 2.19
CA THR A 66 -10.36 -13.45 1.80
C THR A 66 -9.79 -14.30 2.93
N ALA A 67 -9.76 -13.81 4.17
CA ALA A 67 -9.14 -14.49 5.30
C ALA A 67 -9.68 -15.91 5.55
N ASP A 68 -10.99 -16.11 5.36
CA ASP A 68 -11.67 -17.40 5.56
C ASP A 68 -12.09 -18.06 4.23
N SER A 69 -11.57 -17.57 3.10
CA SER A 69 -11.99 -18.02 1.77
C SER A 69 -11.19 -19.21 1.25
N SER A 70 -11.74 -19.90 0.24
CA SER A 70 -11.02 -21.01 -0.42
C SER A 70 -9.75 -20.50 -1.13
N PRO A 71 -8.73 -21.37 -1.35
CA PRO A 71 -7.49 -20.99 -2.01
C PRO A 71 -7.70 -20.37 -3.40
N VAL A 72 -8.74 -20.80 -4.13
CA VAL A 72 -9.10 -20.26 -5.45
C VAL A 72 -9.58 -18.81 -5.35
N VAL A 73 -10.43 -18.51 -4.37
CA VAL A 73 -10.94 -17.14 -4.13
C VAL A 73 -9.81 -16.22 -3.67
N MET A 74 -8.92 -16.71 -2.79
CA MET A 74 -7.74 -15.96 -2.36
C MET A 74 -6.82 -15.63 -3.53
N ALA A 75 -6.52 -16.60 -4.41
CA ALA A 75 -5.72 -16.37 -5.60
C ALA A 75 -6.38 -15.34 -6.56
N GLY A 76 -7.69 -15.46 -6.76
CA GLY A 76 -8.46 -14.49 -7.55
C GLY A 76 -8.42 -13.07 -6.96
N ALA A 77 -8.52 -12.93 -5.63
CA ALA A 77 -8.44 -11.63 -4.96
C ALA A 77 -7.05 -11.00 -5.06
N VAL A 78 -5.98 -11.80 -4.94
CA VAL A 78 -4.60 -11.31 -5.11
C VAL A 78 -4.38 -10.79 -6.53
N LEU A 79 -4.77 -11.57 -7.55
CA LEU A 79 -4.66 -11.18 -8.96
C LEU A 79 -5.55 -9.98 -9.28
N GLY A 80 -6.79 -9.98 -8.82
CA GLY A 80 -7.74 -8.87 -9.01
C GLY A 80 -7.26 -7.59 -8.35
N GLY A 81 -6.72 -7.68 -7.13
CA GLY A 81 -6.11 -6.56 -6.42
C GLY A 81 -4.90 -5.97 -7.12
N PHE A 82 -4.06 -6.83 -7.70
CA PHE A 82 -2.94 -6.39 -8.52
C PHE A 82 -3.41 -5.64 -9.76
N LEU A 83 -4.37 -6.20 -10.52
CA LEU A 83 -4.92 -5.53 -11.70
C LEU A 83 -5.59 -4.19 -11.35
N LEU A 84 -6.32 -4.12 -10.24
CA LEU A 84 -6.93 -2.87 -9.76
C LEU A 84 -5.87 -1.81 -9.48
N LYS A 85 -4.74 -2.17 -8.85
CA LYS A 85 -3.63 -1.25 -8.60
C LYS A 85 -2.95 -0.79 -9.89
N VAL A 86 -2.71 -1.71 -10.83
CA VAL A 86 -2.12 -1.37 -12.14
C VAL A 86 -3.03 -0.40 -12.89
N ALA A 87 -4.32 -0.70 -12.97
CA ALA A 87 -5.30 0.19 -13.60
C ALA A 87 -5.35 1.56 -12.90
N GLY A 88 -5.33 1.58 -11.57
CA GLY A 88 -5.27 2.82 -10.78
C GLY A 88 -4.01 3.65 -11.04
N LEU A 89 -2.84 3.01 -11.16
CA LEU A 89 -1.58 3.69 -11.46
C LEU A 89 -1.61 4.32 -12.86
N ILE A 90 -2.13 3.59 -13.85
CA ILE A 90 -2.28 4.09 -15.22
C ILE A 90 -3.26 5.27 -15.23
N ALA A 91 -4.41 5.14 -14.57
CA ALA A 91 -5.40 6.22 -14.49
C ALA A 91 -4.84 7.48 -13.81
N LEU A 92 -4.06 7.30 -12.73
CA LEU A 92 -3.40 8.40 -12.03
C LEU A 92 -2.37 9.10 -12.93
N THR A 93 -1.46 8.35 -13.54
CA THR A 93 -0.41 8.96 -14.37
C THR A 93 -0.98 9.58 -15.65
N ALA A 94 -2.05 9.00 -16.21
CA ALA A 94 -2.77 9.57 -17.34
C ALA A 94 -3.49 10.87 -16.98
N SER A 95 -4.10 10.97 -15.79
CA SER A 95 -4.80 12.19 -15.36
C SER A 95 -3.84 13.34 -15.04
N LEU A 96 -2.60 13.03 -14.64
CA LEU A 96 -1.58 14.01 -14.29
C LEU A 96 -0.76 14.49 -15.51
N ARG A 97 -0.78 13.77 -16.62
CA ARG A 97 0.14 13.98 -17.78
C ARG A 97 0.27 15.42 -18.29
N ASN A 98 -0.78 16.23 -18.19
CA ASN A 98 -0.81 17.60 -18.70
C ASN A 98 -0.86 18.66 -17.59
N LEU A 99 -0.51 18.28 -16.36
CA LEU A 99 -0.54 19.18 -15.21
C LEU A 99 0.89 19.52 -14.79
N ASP A 100 1.13 20.79 -14.52
CA ASP A 100 2.43 21.42 -14.34
C ASP A 100 2.68 21.87 -12.89
N PHE A 101 1.75 21.56 -11.99
CA PHE A 101 1.85 21.88 -10.56
C PHE A 101 2.74 20.90 -9.76
N TYR A 102 3.15 19.77 -10.35
CA TYR A 102 3.93 18.73 -9.68
C TYR A 102 5.21 18.42 -10.45
N ASP A 103 6.24 17.94 -9.75
CA ASP A 103 7.46 17.45 -10.37
C ASP A 103 7.30 15.95 -10.76
N PRO A 104 7.39 15.59 -12.04
CA PRO A 104 7.21 14.21 -12.49
C PRO A 104 8.25 13.23 -11.95
N TRP A 105 9.48 13.70 -11.73
CA TRP A 105 10.55 12.87 -11.17
C TRP A 105 10.33 12.59 -9.70
N VAL A 106 9.93 13.60 -8.92
CA VAL A 106 9.61 13.41 -7.50
C VAL A 106 8.41 12.47 -7.34
N LEU A 107 7.36 12.62 -8.16
CA LEU A 107 6.24 11.70 -8.18
C LEU A 107 6.70 10.26 -8.48
N PHE A 108 7.47 10.07 -9.55
CA PHE A 108 7.96 8.75 -9.95
C PHE A 108 8.82 8.10 -8.86
N VAL A 109 9.77 8.84 -8.30
CA VAL A 109 10.66 8.35 -7.23
C VAL A 109 9.85 8.01 -5.98
N THR A 110 8.89 8.85 -5.59
CA THR A 110 8.03 8.58 -4.43
C THR A 110 7.21 7.31 -4.62
N LEU A 111 6.62 7.12 -5.81
CA LEU A 111 5.88 5.90 -6.16
C LEU A 111 6.78 4.66 -6.16
N ALA A 112 7.99 4.76 -6.75
CA ALA A 112 8.94 3.67 -6.79
C ALA A 112 9.40 3.27 -5.38
N VAL A 113 9.82 4.24 -4.56
CA VAL A 113 10.21 4.01 -3.16
C VAL A 113 9.05 3.43 -2.37
N GLY A 114 7.83 3.93 -2.55
CA GLY A 114 6.63 3.39 -1.92
C GLY A 114 6.37 1.92 -2.30
N ALA A 115 6.53 1.58 -3.58
CA ALA A 115 6.39 0.21 -4.06
C ALA A 115 7.46 -0.73 -3.47
N PHE A 116 8.72 -0.31 -3.45
CA PHE A 116 9.80 -1.09 -2.83
C PHE A 116 9.62 -1.25 -1.32
N ALA A 117 9.21 -0.19 -0.62
CA ALA A 117 8.93 -0.24 0.80
C ALA A 117 7.80 -1.23 1.11
N SER A 118 6.71 -1.22 0.31
CA SER A 118 5.63 -2.20 0.43
C SER A 118 6.14 -3.63 0.27
N LEU A 119 6.95 -3.89 -0.76
CA LEU A 119 7.49 -5.22 -1.02
C LEU A 119 8.37 -5.71 0.15
N ILE A 120 9.20 -4.83 0.71
CA ILE A 120 10.02 -5.15 1.88
C ILE A 120 9.12 -5.50 3.07
N VAL A 121 8.07 -4.71 3.32
CA VAL A 121 7.10 -4.99 4.40
C VAL A 121 6.42 -6.34 4.20
N ASP A 122 6.01 -6.66 2.97
CA ASP A 122 5.37 -7.94 2.65
C ASP A 122 6.32 -9.11 2.91
N VAL A 123 7.56 -9.04 2.39
CA VAL A 123 8.59 -10.07 2.60
C VAL A 123 8.91 -10.26 4.08
N VAL A 124 9.11 -9.16 4.81
CA VAL A 124 9.42 -9.21 6.25
C VAL A 124 8.24 -9.77 7.05
N THR A 125 7.00 -9.44 6.66
CA THR A 125 5.78 -9.95 7.31
C THR A 125 5.65 -11.46 7.11
N VAL A 126 5.87 -11.95 5.88
CA VAL A 126 5.85 -13.38 5.56
C VAL A 126 6.96 -14.12 6.30
N GLN A 127 8.18 -13.61 6.32
CA GLN A 127 9.30 -14.22 7.04
C GLN A 127 9.07 -14.28 8.56
N ARG A 128 8.38 -13.30 9.12
CA ARG A 128 8.05 -13.24 10.56
C ARG A 128 6.82 -14.05 10.93
N ALA A 129 5.95 -14.37 9.97
CA ALA A 129 4.84 -15.28 10.18
C ALA A 129 5.39 -16.69 10.43
N ARG A 130 5.68 -17.01 11.69
CA ARG A 130 5.92 -18.38 12.13
C ARG A 130 4.61 -19.16 11.95
N LEU A 131 4.43 -19.79 10.80
CA LEU A 131 3.31 -20.70 10.57
C LEU A 131 3.45 -21.87 11.56
N PRO A 132 2.53 -22.08 12.52
CA PRO A 132 2.47 -23.33 13.24
C PRO A 132 2.11 -24.40 12.21
N ILE A 133 3.07 -25.23 11.84
CA ILE A 133 2.79 -26.45 11.08
C ILE A 133 2.04 -27.36 12.04
N ILE A 134 0.71 -27.25 12.06
CA ILE A 134 -0.13 -28.24 12.72
C ILE A 134 -0.23 -29.38 11.71
N ASP A 135 0.53 -30.43 11.96
CA ASP A 135 0.51 -31.67 11.19
C ASP A 135 -0.87 -32.32 11.38
N PRO A 136 -1.73 -32.42 10.34
CA PRO A 136 -3.02 -33.08 10.48
C PRO A 136 -2.77 -34.58 10.53
N LYS A 137 -3.05 -35.19 11.69
CA LYS A 137 -3.17 -36.65 11.81
C LYS A 137 -4.44 -37.15 11.14
#